data_AF-A0A7X9BZK4-F1
#
_entry.id   AF-A0A7X9BZK4-F1
#
_cell.length_a   1.000
_cell.length_b   1.000
_cell.length_c   1.000
_cell.angle_alpha   90.00
_cell.angle_beta   90.00
_cell.angle_gamma   90.00
#
_symmetry.space_group_name_H-M   'P 1'
#
loop_
_entity.id
_entity.type
_entity.pdbx_description
1 polymer ?
#
loop_
_entity_poly.entity_id
_entity_poly.type
_entity_poly.pdbx_seq_one_letter_code
_entity_poly.pdbx_strand_id
1 'polypeptide(L)'
;NSNQLPGCVVTDELLAQLDKERTAEDKGLGARLLRAAKMYAIMKGMGYNGVHIGGHNIKFEQVEYIIDKGEELSKNWMDLVHEFDYPMPNGFYVYEKDPKTGLNTTTPVNRQNLPLNDSVGVVYSGMRLMHSLAFTPHKRLFPVMRKIYKGRKNPRKHGFEHIIKVITNDCKDCGDCAMFELAYLCPMSQCPKNQRNGACGGSYNGWCEVFPNEKKCIYVRAYSRLKKYGEEGTLDSYIIPPANWDLYQTSSWYNFFLGRDHSGKIHNIPTVEEEEEAKKGK
;
A
#
# COMPACT_ATOMS: atom_id res chain seq x y z
N ASN A 1 -21.81 -7.20 -5.10
CA ASN A 1 -21.21 -5.85 -5.08
C ASN A 1 -21.31 -5.14 -3.72
N SER A 2 -21.95 -5.72 -2.68
CA SER A 2 -22.17 -5.10 -1.36
C SER A 2 -20.94 -4.97 -0.45
N ASN A 3 -19.72 -5.17 -0.99
CA ASN A 3 -18.46 -5.13 -0.25
C ASN A 3 -18.40 -6.06 0.98
N GLN A 4 -19.00 -7.26 0.88
CA GLN A 4 -18.92 -8.28 1.94
C GLN A 4 -17.54 -8.96 2.03
N LEU A 5 -16.78 -8.98 0.94
CA LEU A 5 -15.41 -9.46 0.89
C LEU A 5 -14.48 -8.27 0.60
N PRO A 6 -13.66 -7.84 1.58
CA PRO A 6 -12.78 -6.70 1.39
C PRO A 6 -11.79 -6.89 0.25
N GLY A 7 -11.56 -5.82 -0.52
CA GLY A 7 -10.65 -5.84 -1.67
C GLY A 7 -11.23 -6.48 -2.95
N CYS A 8 -12.42 -7.07 -2.89
CA CYS A 8 -13.10 -7.61 -4.06
C CYS A 8 -14.17 -6.64 -4.58
N VAL A 9 -14.07 -6.27 -5.86
CA VAL A 9 -15.05 -5.40 -6.53
C VAL A 9 -15.79 -6.19 -7.60
N VAL A 10 -17.11 -6.08 -7.58
CA VAL A 10 -18.00 -6.52 -8.66
C VAL A 10 -18.88 -5.31 -8.96
N THR A 11 -18.86 -4.81 -10.19
CA THR A 11 -19.70 -3.67 -10.59
C THR A 11 -21.17 -4.09 -10.72
N ASP A 12 -22.06 -3.11 -10.75
CA ASP A 12 -23.50 -3.35 -10.89
C ASP A 12 -23.83 -4.03 -12.22
N GLU A 13 -23.14 -3.63 -13.29
CA GLU A 13 -23.28 -4.23 -14.62
C GLU A 13 -22.85 -5.71 -14.63
N LEU A 14 -21.68 -6.02 -14.08
CA LEU A 14 -21.21 -7.40 -13.99
C LEU A 14 -22.14 -8.24 -13.11
N LEU A 15 -22.61 -7.68 -11.99
CA LEU A 15 -23.55 -8.39 -11.12
C LEU A 15 -24.87 -8.70 -11.84
N ALA A 16 -25.44 -7.73 -12.55
CA ALA A 16 -26.68 -7.92 -13.30
C ALA A 16 -26.54 -9.01 -14.37
N GLN A 17 -25.39 -9.05 -15.06
CA GLN A 17 -25.09 -10.13 -16.00
C GLN A 17 -25.03 -11.49 -15.31
N LEU A 18 -24.32 -11.61 -14.19
CA LEU A 18 -24.21 -12.86 -13.45
C LEU A 18 -25.56 -13.32 -12.88
N ASP A 19 -26.40 -12.37 -12.43
CA ASP A 19 -27.76 -12.66 -11.97
C ASP A 19 -28.64 -13.21 -13.09
N LYS A 20 -28.52 -12.66 -14.31
CA LYS A 20 -29.20 -13.19 -15.49
C LYS A 20 -28.70 -14.61 -15.83
N GLU A 21 -27.41 -14.84 -15.82
CA GLU A 21 -26.84 -16.16 -16.15
C GLU A 21 -27.27 -17.24 -15.16
N ARG A 22 -27.43 -16.89 -13.89
CA ARG A 22 -27.87 -17.81 -12.84
C ARG A 22 -29.29 -18.37 -13.07
N THR A 23 -30.14 -17.72 -13.86
CA THR A 23 -31.50 -18.18 -14.15
C THR A 23 -31.58 -19.24 -15.25
N ALA A 24 -30.48 -19.52 -15.96
CA ALA A 24 -30.40 -20.59 -16.93
C ALA A 24 -30.59 -21.97 -16.27
N GLU A 25 -30.99 -22.97 -17.06
CA GLU A 25 -31.26 -24.34 -16.60
C GLU A 25 -30.04 -24.96 -15.89
N ASP A 26 -28.84 -24.69 -16.40
CA ASP A 26 -27.56 -25.13 -15.84
C ASP A 26 -27.03 -24.23 -14.70
N LYS A 27 -27.84 -23.26 -14.25
CA LYS A 27 -27.50 -22.25 -13.25
C LYS A 27 -26.26 -21.42 -13.64
N GLY A 28 -26.06 -21.18 -14.94
CA GLY A 28 -24.99 -20.36 -15.50
C GLY A 28 -23.63 -21.05 -15.57
N LEU A 29 -23.58 -22.38 -15.49
CA LEU A 29 -22.32 -23.13 -15.55
C LEU A 29 -21.60 -22.92 -16.88
N GLY A 30 -22.28 -23.12 -18.00
CA GLY A 30 -21.73 -22.95 -19.34
C GLY A 30 -21.26 -21.52 -19.58
N ALA A 31 -22.04 -20.52 -19.11
CA ALA A 31 -21.64 -19.12 -19.20
C ALA A 31 -20.33 -18.83 -18.43
N ARG A 32 -20.17 -19.38 -17.22
CA ARG A 32 -18.93 -19.26 -16.43
C ARG A 32 -17.74 -19.94 -17.10
N LEU A 33 -17.92 -21.14 -17.65
CA LEU A 33 -16.85 -21.87 -18.36
C LEU A 33 -16.43 -21.13 -19.64
N LEU A 34 -17.39 -20.65 -20.42
CA LEU A 34 -17.10 -19.86 -21.62
C LEU A 34 -16.41 -18.55 -21.27
N ARG A 35 -16.83 -17.85 -20.20
CA ARG A 35 -16.15 -16.65 -19.72
C ARG A 35 -14.69 -16.95 -19.35
N ALA A 36 -14.43 -18.04 -18.64
CA ALA A 36 -13.07 -18.45 -18.30
C ALA A 36 -12.23 -18.77 -19.56
N ALA A 37 -12.80 -19.43 -20.56
CA ALA A 37 -12.15 -19.67 -21.85
C ALA A 37 -11.83 -18.37 -22.61
N LYS A 38 -12.73 -17.39 -22.59
CA LYS A 38 -12.48 -16.06 -23.18
C LYS A 38 -11.36 -15.31 -22.44
N MET A 39 -11.34 -15.36 -21.11
CA MET A 39 -10.24 -14.78 -20.31
C MET A 39 -8.90 -15.46 -20.61
N TYR A 40 -8.90 -16.80 -20.77
CA TYR A 40 -7.72 -17.55 -21.23
C TYR A 40 -7.23 -17.00 -22.58
N ALA A 41 -8.13 -16.87 -23.56
CA ALA A 41 -7.81 -16.40 -24.91
C ALA A 41 -7.19 -15.00 -24.90
N ILE A 42 -7.76 -14.08 -24.12
CA ILE A 42 -7.25 -12.70 -23.94
C ILE A 42 -5.84 -12.72 -23.33
N MET A 43 -5.64 -13.44 -22.22
CA MET A 43 -4.32 -13.51 -21.56
C MET A 43 -3.24 -14.08 -22.48
N LYS A 44 -3.56 -15.15 -23.22
CA LYS A 44 -2.64 -15.73 -24.21
C LYS A 44 -2.35 -14.75 -25.35
N GLY A 45 -3.37 -14.08 -25.87
CA GLY A 45 -3.25 -13.08 -26.93
C GLY A 45 -2.40 -11.87 -26.52
N MET A 46 -2.47 -11.46 -25.25
CA MET A 46 -1.60 -10.43 -24.65
C MET A 46 -0.15 -10.89 -24.42
N GLY A 47 0.17 -12.18 -24.63
CA GLY A 47 1.52 -12.72 -24.50
C GLY A 47 1.90 -13.20 -23.10
N TYR A 48 0.94 -13.43 -22.20
CA TYR A 48 1.23 -14.02 -20.88
C TYR A 48 1.73 -15.48 -21.03
N ASN A 49 2.66 -15.89 -20.17
CA ASN A 49 3.27 -17.23 -20.24
C ASN A 49 2.36 -18.37 -19.75
N GLY A 50 1.23 -18.05 -19.13
CA GLY A 50 0.28 -19.04 -18.63
C GLY A 50 -0.86 -18.41 -17.85
N VAL A 51 -1.85 -19.23 -17.49
CA VAL A 51 -2.96 -18.85 -16.63
C VAL A 51 -3.11 -19.84 -15.49
N HIS A 52 -3.61 -19.37 -14.34
CA HIS A 52 -4.00 -20.23 -13.23
C HIS A 52 -5.51 -20.43 -13.25
N ILE A 53 -5.96 -21.66 -13.48
CA ILE A 53 -7.39 -22.02 -13.48
C ILE A 53 -7.72 -22.63 -12.11
N GLY A 54 -8.53 -21.92 -11.33
CA GLY A 54 -8.95 -22.35 -10.00
C GLY A 54 -10.47 -22.28 -9.82
N GLY A 55 -11.03 -23.26 -9.12
CA GLY A 55 -12.45 -23.31 -8.79
C GLY A 55 -12.76 -24.46 -7.83
N HIS A 56 -13.67 -24.22 -6.89
CA HIS A 56 -14.13 -25.26 -5.98
C HIS A 56 -14.93 -26.31 -6.77
N ASN A 57 -14.59 -27.60 -6.63
CA ASN A 57 -15.24 -28.72 -7.31
C ASN A 57 -15.25 -28.62 -8.85
N ILE A 58 -14.25 -27.97 -9.45
CA ILE A 58 -14.07 -27.99 -10.90
C ILE A 58 -13.66 -29.41 -11.33
N LYS A 59 -14.28 -29.90 -12.40
CA LYS A 59 -13.97 -31.21 -12.97
C LYS A 59 -12.88 -31.10 -14.04
N PHE A 60 -12.20 -32.21 -14.30
CA PHE A 60 -11.15 -32.27 -15.31
C PHE A 60 -11.65 -31.85 -16.70
N GLU A 61 -12.81 -32.35 -17.10
CA GLU A 61 -13.41 -32.08 -18.42
C GLU A 61 -13.78 -30.59 -18.58
N GLN A 62 -14.06 -29.89 -17.48
CA GLN A 62 -14.32 -28.46 -17.49
C GLN A 62 -13.04 -27.65 -17.69
N VAL A 63 -11.92 -28.14 -17.14
CA VAL A 63 -10.61 -27.53 -17.36
C VAL A 63 -10.18 -27.72 -18.81
N GLU A 64 -10.33 -28.94 -19.36
CA GLU A 64 -10.08 -29.22 -20.79
C GLU A 64 -10.92 -28.29 -21.68
N TYR A 65 -12.23 -28.18 -21.40
CA TYR A 65 -13.10 -27.27 -22.13
C TYR A 65 -12.58 -25.82 -22.12
N ILE A 66 -12.15 -25.31 -20.96
CA ILE A 66 -11.63 -23.93 -20.85
C ILE A 66 -10.39 -23.74 -21.73
N ILE A 67 -9.48 -24.72 -21.72
CA ILE A 67 -8.23 -24.67 -22.49
C ILE A 67 -8.54 -24.78 -23.98
N ASP A 68 -9.24 -25.83 -24.41
CA ASP A 68 -9.52 -26.08 -25.83
C ASP A 68 -10.34 -24.94 -26.45
N LYS A 69 -11.38 -24.48 -25.74
CA LYS A 69 -12.18 -23.35 -26.20
C LYS A 69 -11.39 -22.05 -26.18
N GLY A 70 -10.51 -21.86 -25.18
CA GLY A 70 -9.64 -20.70 -25.10
C GLY A 70 -8.62 -20.67 -26.25
N GLU A 71 -8.03 -21.81 -26.62
CA GLU A 71 -7.14 -21.95 -27.77
C GLU A 71 -7.85 -21.62 -29.09
N GLU A 72 -9.07 -22.12 -29.27
CA GLU A 72 -9.91 -21.80 -30.44
C GLU A 72 -10.14 -20.29 -30.56
N LEU A 73 -10.51 -19.64 -29.45
CA LEU A 73 -10.83 -18.22 -29.37
C LEU A 73 -9.60 -17.30 -29.43
N SER A 74 -8.40 -17.81 -29.09
CA SER A 74 -7.17 -17.02 -29.02
C SER A 74 -6.75 -16.37 -30.34
N LYS A 75 -7.21 -16.89 -31.48
CA LYS A 75 -6.90 -16.34 -32.81
C LYS A 75 -7.50 -14.94 -33.03
N ASN A 76 -8.66 -14.68 -32.45
CA ASN A 76 -9.43 -13.43 -32.57
C ASN A 76 -9.67 -12.81 -31.19
N TRP A 77 -8.71 -12.96 -30.27
CA TRP A 77 -8.87 -12.57 -28.87
C TRP A 77 -9.21 -11.08 -28.68
N MET A 78 -8.78 -10.21 -29.59
CA MET A 78 -9.07 -8.77 -29.56
C MET A 78 -10.56 -8.48 -29.59
N ASP A 79 -11.34 -9.28 -30.32
CA ASP A 79 -12.80 -9.11 -30.43
C ASP A 79 -13.50 -9.36 -29.08
N LEU A 80 -12.84 -10.11 -28.19
CA LEU A 80 -13.38 -10.47 -26.87
C LEU A 80 -13.15 -9.38 -25.82
N VAL A 81 -12.19 -8.46 -26.01
CA VAL A 81 -11.77 -7.51 -24.98
C VAL A 81 -12.95 -6.66 -24.49
N HIS A 82 -13.80 -6.21 -25.42
CA HIS A 82 -14.96 -5.37 -25.11
C HIS A 82 -16.03 -6.09 -24.27
N GLU A 83 -16.03 -7.44 -24.22
CA GLU A 83 -16.93 -8.19 -23.36
C GLU A 83 -16.52 -8.15 -21.87
N PHE A 84 -15.32 -7.65 -21.55
CA PHE A 84 -14.77 -7.58 -20.20
C PHE A 84 -14.54 -6.14 -19.73
N ASP A 85 -15.33 -5.19 -20.24
CA ASP A 85 -15.26 -3.78 -19.88
C ASP A 85 -16.36 -3.44 -18.85
N TYR A 86 -16.06 -3.63 -17.57
CA TYR A 86 -16.97 -3.35 -16.46
C TYR A 86 -16.41 -2.23 -15.56
N PRO A 87 -16.39 -0.97 -16.02
CA PRO A 87 -15.75 0.10 -15.28
C PRO A 87 -16.54 0.46 -14.01
N MET A 88 -15.82 0.69 -12.91
CA MET A 88 -16.38 1.33 -11.73
C MET A 88 -16.80 2.79 -12.03
N PRO A 89 -18.02 3.21 -11.64
CA PRO A 89 -18.41 4.61 -11.68
C PRO A 89 -17.44 5.48 -10.87
N ASN A 90 -16.90 6.53 -11.47
CA ASN A 90 -15.85 7.39 -10.88
C ASN A 90 -14.59 6.61 -10.43
N GLY A 91 -14.34 5.44 -11.02
CA GLY A 91 -13.15 4.64 -10.77
C GLY A 91 -11.88 5.36 -11.23
N PHE A 92 -10.79 5.15 -10.50
CA PHE A 92 -9.48 5.63 -10.89
C PHE A 92 -8.68 4.50 -11.55
N TYR A 93 -8.32 4.68 -12.82
CA TYR A 93 -7.46 3.77 -13.59
C TYR A 93 -6.11 4.43 -13.79
N VAL A 94 -5.03 3.70 -13.46
CA VAL A 94 -3.66 4.27 -13.45
C VAL A 94 -3.18 4.60 -14.87
N TYR A 95 -3.61 3.86 -15.87
CA TYR A 95 -3.17 3.99 -17.26
C TYR A 95 -4.31 4.50 -18.15
N GLU A 96 -3.96 5.25 -19.20
CA GLU A 96 -4.92 5.73 -20.19
C GLU A 96 -5.50 4.54 -20.98
N LYS A 97 -6.81 4.60 -21.26
CA LYS A 97 -7.49 3.61 -22.10
C LYS A 97 -7.15 3.84 -23.57
N ASP A 98 -6.78 2.79 -24.28
CA ASP A 98 -6.64 2.80 -25.73
C ASP A 98 -8.02 2.67 -26.38
N PRO A 99 -8.51 3.68 -27.10
CA PRO A 99 -9.84 3.63 -27.72
C PRO A 99 -9.93 2.63 -28.88
N LYS A 100 -8.81 2.20 -29.47
CA LYS A 100 -8.82 1.25 -30.59
C LYS A 100 -8.97 -0.19 -30.10
N THR A 101 -8.30 -0.51 -29.00
CA THR A 101 -8.20 -1.88 -28.50
C THR A 101 -9.09 -2.14 -27.28
N GLY A 102 -9.51 -1.09 -26.58
CA GLY A 102 -10.21 -1.18 -25.30
C GLY A 102 -9.29 -1.49 -24.11
N LEU A 103 -8.02 -1.82 -24.34
CA LEU A 103 -7.03 -2.13 -23.32
C LEU A 103 -6.40 -0.86 -22.72
N ASN A 104 -5.55 -1.03 -21.71
CA ASN A 104 -4.72 0.05 -21.18
C ASN A 104 -3.49 0.28 -22.06
N THR A 105 -3.13 1.55 -22.26
CA THR A 105 -1.82 1.94 -22.79
C THR A 105 -0.74 1.79 -21.70
N THR A 106 0.52 2.04 -22.05
CA THR A 106 1.61 2.15 -21.07
C THR A 106 1.72 3.54 -20.45
N THR A 107 0.89 4.50 -20.86
CA THR A 107 0.94 5.89 -20.41
C THR A 107 0.12 6.05 -19.14
N PRO A 108 0.72 6.42 -17.99
CA PRO A 108 -0.05 6.70 -16.79
C PRO A 108 -0.87 7.98 -16.95
N VAL A 109 -2.09 8.00 -16.39
CA VAL A 109 -2.92 9.20 -16.38
C VAL A 109 -2.27 10.31 -15.55
N ASN A 110 -2.50 11.58 -15.93
CA ASN A 110 -2.02 12.71 -15.14
C ASN A 110 -2.80 12.81 -13.81
N ARG A 111 -2.08 12.67 -12.69
CA ARG A 111 -2.65 12.68 -11.33
C ARG A 111 -2.52 14.01 -10.59
N GLN A 112 -1.79 15.00 -11.15
CA GLN A 112 -1.39 16.22 -10.45
C GLN A 112 -2.60 17.02 -9.95
N ASN A 113 -3.65 17.12 -10.76
CA ASN A 113 -4.84 17.92 -10.46
C ASN A 113 -5.98 17.12 -9.80
N LEU A 114 -5.75 15.84 -9.49
CA LEU A 114 -6.77 15.04 -8.79
C LEU A 114 -6.92 15.55 -7.35
N PRO A 115 -8.14 15.56 -6.78
CA PRO A 115 -8.35 15.97 -5.40
C PRO A 115 -7.62 15.05 -4.40
N LEU A 116 -7.49 15.51 -3.17
CA LEU A 116 -7.00 14.70 -2.05
C LEU A 116 -8.14 13.85 -1.50
N ASN A 117 -7.83 12.60 -1.12
CA ASN A 117 -8.82 11.65 -0.56
C ASN A 117 -8.97 11.78 0.97
N ASP A 118 -8.14 12.61 1.59
CA ASP A 118 -8.22 12.99 3.00
C ASP A 118 -7.70 14.42 3.20
N SER A 119 -8.16 15.07 4.27
CA SER A 119 -7.71 16.40 4.65
C SER A 119 -6.28 16.38 5.19
N VAL A 120 -5.48 17.40 4.85
CA VAL A 120 -4.09 17.51 5.31
C VAL A 120 -3.96 18.68 6.28
N GLY A 121 -4.01 18.36 7.57
CA GLY A 121 -3.92 19.34 8.66
C GLY A 121 -2.53 19.97 8.85
N VAL A 122 -2.49 21.11 9.53
CA VAL A 122 -1.27 21.92 9.78
C VAL A 122 -0.22 21.20 10.63
N VAL A 123 -0.64 20.28 11.50
CA VAL A 123 0.27 19.48 12.35
C VAL A 123 1.25 18.68 11.49
N TYR A 124 0.81 18.16 10.35
CA TYR A 124 1.67 17.44 9.41
C TYR A 124 2.76 18.36 8.83
N SER A 125 2.41 19.58 8.43
CA SER A 125 3.40 20.56 7.95
C SER A 125 4.43 20.91 9.03
N GLY A 126 4.00 21.06 10.29
CA GLY A 126 4.90 21.27 11.42
C GLY A 126 5.84 20.08 11.67
N MET A 127 5.33 18.86 11.60
CA MET A 127 6.15 17.64 11.71
C MET A 127 7.19 17.54 10.61
N ARG A 128 6.82 17.87 9.36
CA ARG A 128 7.77 17.93 8.23
C ARG A 128 8.90 18.93 8.48
N LEU A 129 8.55 20.13 8.95
CA LEU A 129 9.55 21.15 9.28
C LEU A 129 10.50 20.65 10.39
N MET A 130 9.95 20.10 11.46
CA MET A 130 10.75 19.54 12.55
C MET A 130 11.67 18.40 12.09
N HIS A 131 11.18 17.50 11.23
CA HIS A 131 12.00 16.44 10.64
C HIS A 131 13.13 17.04 9.80
N SER A 132 12.81 17.95 8.88
CA SER A 132 13.79 18.60 8.00
C SER A 132 14.89 19.32 8.79
N LEU A 133 14.54 19.93 9.91
CA LEU A 133 15.51 20.63 10.76
C LEU A 133 16.37 19.65 11.58
N ALA A 134 15.73 18.77 12.35
CA ALA A 134 16.39 18.00 13.41
C ALA A 134 16.75 16.55 13.02
N PHE A 135 16.00 15.92 12.11
CA PHE A 135 16.10 14.49 11.81
C PHE A 135 16.79 14.20 10.47
N THR A 136 17.17 15.21 9.68
CA THR A 136 17.93 14.99 8.45
C THR A 136 19.45 15.00 8.73
N PRO A 137 20.19 13.91 8.48
CA PRO A 137 21.62 13.79 8.83
C PRO A 137 22.53 14.93 8.35
N HIS A 138 22.26 15.47 7.17
CA HIS A 138 23.08 16.51 6.55
C HIS A 138 22.78 17.94 7.04
N LYS A 139 21.85 18.12 7.99
CA LYS A 139 21.43 19.43 8.49
C LYS A 139 22.11 19.77 9.82
N ARG A 140 22.27 21.07 10.09
CA ARG A 140 23.09 21.59 11.21
C ARG A 140 22.59 21.18 12.59
N LEU A 141 21.30 20.91 12.77
CA LEU A 141 20.74 20.55 14.08
C LEU A 141 20.90 19.05 14.38
N PHE A 142 21.01 18.19 13.36
CA PHE A 142 21.22 16.75 13.54
C PHE A 142 22.44 16.41 14.42
N PRO A 143 23.66 16.92 14.18
CA PRO A 143 24.82 16.59 15.02
C PRO A 143 24.66 17.08 16.47
N VAL A 144 23.94 18.19 16.69
CA VAL A 144 23.62 18.70 18.03
C VAL A 144 22.70 17.72 18.76
N MET A 145 21.62 17.29 18.10
CA MET A 145 20.69 16.31 18.66
C MET A 145 21.38 14.97 18.93
N ARG A 146 22.18 14.47 17.98
CA ARG A 146 22.98 13.25 18.17
C ARG A 146 23.91 13.36 19.39
N LYS A 147 24.59 14.51 19.60
CA LYS A 147 25.41 14.75 20.79
C LYS A 147 24.58 14.72 22.08
N ILE A 148 23.39 15.32 22.09
CA ILE A 148 22.47 15.28 23.24
C ILE A 148 22.07 13.84 23.56
N TYR A 149 21.71 13.03 22.56
CA TYR A 149 21.28 11.64 22.76
C TYR A 149 22.43 10.72 23.15
N LYS A 150 23.67 10.95 22.65
CA LYS A 150 24.87 10.24 23.13
C LYS A 150 25.11 10.44 24.63
N GLY A 151 24.76 11.62 25.16
CA GLY A 151 24.85 11.90 26.60
C GLY A 151 23.77 11.22 27.46
N ARG A 152 22.73 10.62 26.85
CA ARG A 152 21.66 9.95 27.61
C ARG A 152 22.04 8.50 27.90
N LYS A 153 22.07 8.16 29.19
CA LYS A 153 22.43 6.79 29.65
C LYS A 153 21.26 5.80 29.63
N ASN A 154 20.02 6.28 29.80
CA ASN A 154 18.85 5.43 29.89
C ASN A 154 17.83 5.79 28.79
N PRO A 155 17.70 4.97 27.73
CA PRO A 155 16.79 5.24 26.63
C PRO A 155 15.31 5.12 27.03
N ARG A 156 14.99 4.52 28.19
CA ARG A 156 13.63 4.44 28.72
C ARG A 156 13.17 5.75 29.36
N LYS A 157 14.09 6.66 29.75
CA LYS A 157 13.73 7.97 30.32
C LYS A 157 13.43 8.98 29.22
N HIS A 158 12.21 8.93 28.68
CA HIS A 158 11.82 9.70 27.50
C HIS A 158 10.41 10.32 27.58
N GLY A 159 9.95 10.65 28.78
CA GLY A 159 8.59 11.16 29.03
C GLY A 159 8.18 12.35 28.16
N PHE A 160 9.07 13.32 27.91
CA PHE A 160 8.78 14.45 27.04
C PHE A 160 8.47 14.04 25.59
N GLU A 161 9.30 13.16 25.01
CA GLU A 161 9.06 12.59 23.68
C GLU A 161 7.74 11.83 23.65
N HIS A 162 7.54 10.96 24.65
CA HIS A 162 6.37 10.11 24.74
C HIS A 162 5.08 10.93 24.80
N ILE A 163 5.01 11.94 25.68
CA ILE A 163 3.85 12.83 25.81
C ILE A 163 3.53 13.52 24.48
N ILE A 164 4.54 14.08 23.81
CA ILE A 164 4.35 14.75 22.51
C ILE A 164 3.78 13.77 21.49
N LYS A 165 4.35 12.56 21.38
CA LYS A 165 3.95 11.58 20.36
C LYS A 165 2.61 10.91 20.67
N VAL A 166 2.23 10.77 21.94
CA VAL A 166 0.89 10.32 22.33
C VAL A 166 -0.15 11.35 21.90
N ILE A 167 0.06 12.63 22.24
CA ILE A 167 -0.88 13.70 21.89
C ILE A 167 -1.01 13.86 20.37
N THR A 168 0.11 13.81 19.65
CA THR A 168 0.12 14.17 18.22
C THR A 168 -0.08 12.99 17.27
N ASN A 169 0.24 11.76 17.68
CA ASN A 169 0.23 10.58 16.81
C ASN A 169 -0.40 9.33 17.41
N ASP A 170 -0.91 9.39 18.65
CA ASP A 170 -1.37 8.22 19.44
C ASP A 170 -0.28 7.14 19.54
N CYS A 171 0.94 7.52 19.92
CA CYS A 171 2.09 6.62 19.97
C CYS A 171 1.88 5.41 20.91
N LYS A 172 2.34 4.22 20.50
CA LYS A 172 2.36 2.99 21.32
C LYS A 172 3.76 2.58 21.80
N ASP A 173 4.72 3.48 21.72
CA ASP A 173 6.06 3.32 22.28
C ASP A 173 6.83 2.07 21.82
N CYS A 174 6.80 1.79 20.51
CA CYS A 174 7.51 0.65 19.92
C CYS A 174 9.03 0.83 19.86
N GLY A 175 9.56 2.05 20.04
CA GLY A 175 10.99 2.39 19.95
C GLY A 175 11.62 2.32 18.56
N ASP A 176 11.06 1.54 17.65
CA ASP A 176 11.44 1.47 16.22
C ASP A 176 10.38 2.18 15.36
N CYS A 177 10.57 3.48 15.11
CA CYS A 177 9.48 4.38 14.68
C CYS A 177 9.36 4.51 13.14
N ALA A 178 8.31 3.93 12.54
CA ALA A 178 8.03 4.03 11.08
C ALA A 178 7.20 5.27 10.68
N MET A 179 7.20 6.31 11.50
CA MET A 179 6.41 7.49 11.21
C MET A 179 6.98 8.29 10.04
N PHE A 180 8.29 8.26 9.80
CA PHE A 180 8.89 9.08 8.73
C PHE A 180 8.47 8.58 7.36
N GLU A 181 8.43 7.27 7.20
CA GLU A 181 8.08 6.55 5.98
C GLU A 181 6.57 6.60 5.72
N LEU A 182 5.76 6.66 6.77
CA LEU A 182 4.29 6.70 6.67
C LEU A 182 3.70 8.11 6.90
N ALA A 183 4.40 9.14 6.42
CA ALA A 183 3.93 10.53 6.42
C ALA A 183 3.45 11.03 7.81
N TYR A 184 4.20 10.68 8.86
CA TYR A 184 3.94 10.97 10.28
C TYR A 184 2.60 10.42 10.79
N LEU A 185 2.18 9.27 10.27
CA LEU A 185 1.11 8.45 10.84
C LEU A 185 1.76 7.27 11.56
N CYS A 186 1.33 6.99 12.78
CA CYS A 186 1.86 5.86 13.53
C CYS A 186 1.14 4.56 13.07
N PRO A 187 1.82 3.62 12.38
CA PRO A 187 1.17 2.39 11.94
C PRO A 187 0.73 1.51 13.12
N MET A 188 1.44 1.58 14.25
CA MET A 188 1.17 0.78 15.45
C MET A 188 -0.08 1.21 16.22
N SER A 189 -0.64 2.37 15.93
CA SER A 189 -1.87 2.86 16.56
C SER A 189 -2.99 3.15 15.58
N GLN A 190 -2.63 3.69 14.42
CA GLN A 190 -3.62 4.19 13.47
C GLN A 190 -4.04 3.13 12.46
N CYS A 191 -3.33 2.01 12.36
CA CYS A 191 -3.75 0.83 11.60
C CYS A 191 -4.18 -0.29 12.56
N PRO A 192 -5.41 -0.84 12.47
CA PRO A 192 -5.82 -1.98 13.31
C PRO A 192 -4.98 -3.25 13.09
N LYS A 193 -4.25 -3.31 11.98
CA LYS A 193 -3.37 -4.43 11.63
C LYS A 193 -1.89 -4.16 11.94
N ASN A 194 -1.56 -3.00 12.53
CA ASN A 194 -0.19 -2.58 12.84
C ASN A 194 0.77 -2.66 11.64
N GLN A 195 0.25 -2.48 10.42
CA GLN A 195 0.97 -2.77 9.19
C GLN A 195 1.89 -1.60 8.79
N ARG A 196 3.20 -1.85 8.77
CA ARG A 196 4.23 -0.88 8.35
C ARG A 196 4.39 -0.78 6.83
N ASN A 197 4.05 -1.84 6.08
CA ASN A 197 4.06 -1.86 4.61
C ASN A 197 2.68 -2.23 4.07
N GLY A 198 2.04 -1.36 3.31
CA GLY A 198 0.69 -1.57 2.80
C GLY A 198 0.42 -0.78 1.53
N ALA A 199 -0.83 -0.58 1.14
CA ALA A 199 -2.05 -0.98 1.84
C ALA A 199 -2.29 -2.51 1.86
N CYS A 200 -3.10 -3.01 2.80
CA CYS A 200 -3.50 -4.43 2.86
C CYS A 200 -4.45 -4.91 1.75
N GLY A 201 -4.85 -4.05 0.81
CA GLY A 201 -5.87 -4.35 -0.20
C GLY A 201 -7.32 -4.33 0.31
N GLY A 202 -7.54 -4.35 1.62
CA GLY A 202 -8.86 -4.40 2.22
C GLY A 202 -9.69 -3.12 2.21
N SER A 203 -9.07 -1.96 2.00
CA SER A 203 -9.79 -0.68 2.09
C SER A 203 -10.85 -0.53 1.01
N TYR A 204 -12.01 0.01 1.38
CA TYR A 204 -13.12 0.27 0.45
C TYR A 204 -13.49 1.75 0.45
N ASN A 205 -13.51 2.39 -0.72
CA ASN A 205 -13.78 3.84 -0.88
C ASN A 205 -12.95 4.73 0.09
N GLY A 206 -11.70 4.33 0.29
CA GLY A 206 -10.74 4.99 1.17
C GLY A 206 -10.91 4.72 2.67
N TRP A 207 -11.96 3.99 3.08
CA TRP A 207 -12.20 3.58 4.47
C TRP A 207 -11.47 2.29 4.81
N CYS A 208 -11.11 2.12 6.09
CA CYS A 208 -10.56 0.87 6.58
C CYS A 208 -11.66 -0.21 6.64
N GLU A 209 -11.36 -1.45 6.21
CA GLU A 209 -12.34 -2.55 6.29
C GLU A 209 -12.79 -2.88 7.72
N VAL A 210 -11.91 -2.65 8.70
CA VAL A 210 -12.18 -2.95 10.11
C VAL A 210 -13.10 -1.89 10.71
N PHE A 211 -13.08 -0.68 10.18
CA PHE A 211 -13.86 0.47 10.65
C PHE A 211 -14.51 1.21 9.47
N PRO A 212 -15.47 0.57 8.77
CA PRO A 212 -16.13 1.17 7.61
C PRO A 212 -16.82 2.48 8.00
N ASN A 213 -16.69 3.52 7.18
CA ASN A 213 -17.29 4.86 7.40
C ASN A 213 -16.89 5.59 8.70
N GLU A 214 -16.01 5.01 9.52
CA GLU A 214 -15.54 5.60 10.78
C GLU A 214 -14.08 6.06 10.69
N LYS A 215 -13.20 5.22 10.10
CA LYS A 215 -11.76 5.50 10.02
C LYS A 215 -11.24 5.36 8.61
N LYS A 216 -10.68 6.44 8.05
CA LYS A 216 -9.95 6.39 6.79
C LYS A 216 -8.72 5.49 6.91
N CYS A 217 -8.46 4.70 5.87
CA CYS A 217 -7.28 3.84 5.80
C CYS A 217 -6.01 4.68 5.98
N ILE A 218 -5.07 4.22 6.82
CA ILE A 218 -3.83 4.96 7.11
C ILE A 218 -3.04 5.30 5.83
N TYR A 219 -3.04 4.41 4.83
CA TYR A 219 -2.34 4.64 3.55
C TYR A 219 -3.05 5.65 2.65
N VAL A 220 -4.38 5.79 2.74
CA VAL A 220 -5.13 6.86 2.04
C VAL A 220 -4.77 8.22 2.62
N ARG A 221 -4.64 8.27 3.95
CA ARG A 221 -4.22 9.48 4.67
C ARG A 221 -2.75 9.81 4.38
N ALA A 222 -1.86 8.82 4.38
CA ALA A 222 -0.45 8.98 4.04
C ALA A 222 -0.28 9.46 2.58
N TYR A 223 -0.98 8.83 1.64
CA TYR A 223 -0.99 9.24 0.24
C TYR A 223 -1.45 10.69 0.08
N SER A 224 -2.56 11.08 0.73
CA SER A 224 -3.07 12.47 0.65
C SER A 224 -2.08 13.48 1.25
N ARG A 225 -1.41 13.12 2.35
CA ARG A 225 -0.33 13.91 2.96
C ARG A 225 0.85 14.09 2.01
N LEU A 226 1.31 13.04 1.35
CA LEU A 226 2.48 13.10 0.45
C LEU A 226 2.15 13.77 -0.88
N LYS A 227 0.99 13.46 -1.46
CA LYS A 227 0.50 14.06 -2.71
C LYS A 227 0.40 15.57 -2.65
N LYS A 228 0.02 16.14 -1.49
CA LYS A 228 0.03 17.60 -1.28
C LYS A 228 1.39 18.24 -1.59
N TYR A 229 2.48 17.49 -1.45
CA TYR A 229 3.85 17.92 -1.68
C TYR A 229 4.47 17.30 -2.95
N GLY A 230 3.72 16.52 -3.73
CA GLY A 230 4.24 15.80 -4.90
C GLY A 230 5.18 14.64 -4.56
N GLU A 231 5.03 14.05 -3.37
CA GLU A 231 5.93 13.02 -2.83
C GLU A 231 5.25 11.65 -2.69
N GLU A 232 4.10 11.42 -3.32
CA GLU A 232 3.35 10.16 -3.16
C GLU A 232 4.14 8.91 -3.59
N GLY A 233 5.12 9.07 -4.48
CA GLY A 233 6.05 8.02 -4.91
C GLY A 233 7.11 7.66 -3.88
N THR A 234 7.06 8.20 -2.65
CA THR A 234 7.94 7.71 -1.57
C THR A 234 7.32 6.54 -0.81
N LEU A 235 6.02 6.26 -0.96
CA LEU A 235 5.34 5.18 -0.21
C LEU A 235 5.83 3.77 -0.58
N ASP A 236 6.35 3.59 -1.79
CA ASP A 236 6.88 2.35 -2.33
C ASP A 236 8.42 2.33 -2.38
N SER A 237 9.08 3.39 -1.89
CA SER A 237 10.53 3.54 -2.00
C SER A 237 11.34 2.61 -1.09
N TYR A 238 10.76 2.17 0.04
CA TYR A 238 11.43 1.31 1.01
C TYR A 238 10.48 0.27 1.60
N ILE A 239 10.96 -0.97 1.73
CA ILE A 239 10.29 -1.99 2.53
C ILE A 239 10.75 -1.82 3.97
N ILE A 240 9.83 -1.39 4.84
CA ILE A 240 10.08 -1.20 6.27
C ILE A 240 10.18 -2.59 6.93
N PRO A 241 11.25 -2.91 7.67
CA PRO A 241 11.32 -4.19 8.35
C PRO A 241 10.24 -4.31 9.44
N PRO A 242 9.94 -5.54 9.92
CA PRO A 242 9.18 -5.73 11.14
C PRO A 242 9.73 -4.86 12.28
N ALA A 243 8.86 -4.39 13.17
CA ALA A 243 9.29 -3.58 14.30
C ALA A 243 10.31 -4.34 15.15
N ASN A 244 11.46 -3.71 15.42
CA ASN A 244 12.44 -4.27 16.34
C ASN A 244 11.93 -4.15 17.79
N TRP A 245 11.43 -5.25 18.34
CA TRP A 245 10.87 -5.29 19.69
C TRP A 245 11.90 -5.21 20.82
N ASP A 246 13.19 -5.35 20.54
CA ASP A 246 14.25 -5.09 21.54
C ASP A 246 14.29 -3.59 21.94
N LEU A 247 13.70 -2.73 21.11
CA LEU A 247 13.57 -1.30 21.35
C LEU A 247 12.26 -0.93 22.05
N TYR A 248 11.41 -1.89 22.41
CA TYR A 248 10.12 -1.62 23.03
C TYR A 248 10.26 -0.80 24.33
N GLN A 249 9.39 0.20 24.49
CA GLN A 249 9.42 1.17 25.61
C GLN A 249 10.73 1.96 25.74
N THR A 250 11.43 2.18 24.63
CA THR A 250 12.59 3.06 24.55
C THR A 250 12.33 4.23 23.61
N SER A 251 13.03 5.34 23.87
CA SER A 251 13.00 6.53 23.05
C SER A 251 13.34 6.24 21.60
N SER A 252 12.35 6.37 20.71
CA SER A 252 12.61 6.28 19.27
C SER A 252 13.49 7.41 18.74
N TRP A 253 13.49 8.60 19.38
CA TRP A 253 14.49 9.63 19.06
C TRP A 253 15.90 9.20 19.43
N TYR A 254 16.11 8.60 20.60
CA TYR A 254 17.39 8.04 20.99
C TYR A 254 17.85 6.97 20.00
N ASN A 255 16.96 6.05 19.62
CA ASN A 255 17.31 4.97 18.71
C ASN A 255 17.65 5.49 17.31
N PHE A 256 16.86 6.42 16.78
CA PHE A 256 17.14 7.08 15.50
C PHE A 256 18.49 7.81 15.51
N PHE A 257 18.70 8.71 16.48
CA PHE A 257 19.89 9.55 16.53
C PHE A 257 21.16 8.76 16.81
N LEU A 258 21.06 7.54 17.34
CA LEU A 258 22.18 6.63 17.57
C LEU A 258 22.22 5.45 16.58
N GLY A 259 21.45 5.49 15.48
CA GLY A 259 21.52 4.47 14.42
C GLY A 259 21.01 3.09 14.82
N ARG A 260 20.25 2.96 15.91
CA ARG A 260 19.82 1.67 16.49
C ARG A 260 18.54 1.11 15.84
N ASP A 261 17.73 1.97 15.23
CA ASP A 261 16.46 1.61 14.61
C ASP A 261 16.60 1.39 13.09
N HIS A 262 15.51 0.97 12.44
CA HIS A 262 15.55 0.72 11.00
C HIS A 262 15.82 2.00 10.18
N SER A 263 15.27 3.15 10.60
CA SER A 263 15.46 4.43 9.92
C SER A 263 16.93 4.88 9.97
N GLY A 264 17.66 4.55 11.03
CA GLY A 264 19.11 4.73 11.11
C GLY A 264 19.85 4.10 9.92
N LYS A 265 19.48 2.87 9.54
CA LYS A 265 20.04 2.17 8.37
C LYS A 265 19.65 2.85 7.07
N ILE A 266 18.38 3.23 6.91
CA ILE A 266 17.88 3.94 5.72
C ILE A 266 18.65 5.24 5.49
N HIS A 267 18.98 5.96 6.56
CA HIS A 267 19.64 7.25 6.52
C HIS A 267 21.17 7.19 6.69
N ASN A 268 21.77 6.00 6.67
CA ASN A 268 23.21 5.79 6.87
C ASN A 268 23.75 6.46 8.15
N ILE A 269 22.97 6.40 9.22
CA ILE A 269 23.33 6.91 10.54
C ILE A 269 24.09 5.78 11.25
N PRO A 270 25.40 5.90 11.52
CA PRO A 270 26.15 4.84 12.17
C PRO A 270 25.70 4.65 13.62
N THR A 271 25.93 3.47 14.17
CA THR A 271 25.83 3.23 15.62
C THR A 271 26.99 3.90 16.37
N VAL A 272 26.92 3.91 17.71
CA VAL A 272 28.04 4.43 18.51
C VAL A 272 29.23 3.48 18.43
N GLU A 273 28.95 2.19 18.43
CA GLU A 273 29.90 1.09 18.32
C GLU A 273 30.65 1.15 16.99
N GLU A 274 29.92 1.30 15.87
CA GLU A 274 30.51 1.45 14.52
C GLU A 274 31.44 2.68 14.43
N GLU A 275 31.05 3.80 15.04
CA GLU A 275 31.91 4.99 15.09
C GLU A 275 33.18 4.77 15.93
N GLU A 276 33.09 4.03 17.03
CA GLU A 276 34.23 3.73 17.90
C GLU A 276 35.20 2.75 17.22
N GLU A 277 34.69 1.74 16.53
CA GLU A 277 35.48 0.82 15.72
C GLU A 277 36.19 1.54 14.57
N ALA A 278 35.48 2.42 13.85
CA ALA A 278 36.07 3.22 12.77
C ALA A 278 37.18 4.18 13.26
N LYS A 279 37.16 4.58 14.54
CA LYS A 279 38.23 5.37 15.17
C LYS A 279 39.42 4.54 15.63
N LYS A 280 39.21 3.27 15.98
CA LYS A 280 40.27 2.34 16.38
C LYS A 280 41.05 1.78 15.19
N GLY A 281 40.44 1.74 14.00
CA GLY A 281 41.05 1.29 12.75
C GLY A 281 41.75 2.37 11.92
N LYS A 282 41.83 3.61 12.42
CA LYS A 282 42.59 4.73 11.83
C LYS A 282 43.78 5.08 12.72
#